data_AF-A0A6J1QWI4-F1
#
_entry.id   AF-A0A6J1QWI4-F1
#
_cell.length_a   1.000
_cell.length_b   1.000
_cell.length_c   1.000
_cell.angle_alpha   90.00
_cell.angle_beta   90.00
_cell.angle_gamma   90.00
#
_symmetry.space_group_name_H-M   'P 1'
#
loop_
_entity.id
_entity.type
_entity.pdbx_description
1 polymer ?
#
loop_
_entity_poly.entity_id
_entity_poly.type
_entity_poly.pdbx_seq_one_letter_code
_entity_poly.pdbx_strand_id
1 'polypeptide(L)'
;MIFWWKKEAIIPIIDMIAEDWGKSKNVQERNIMIRRAQTARIIITCAYCIMGVACLFVIILPIFGISTRLTPNITDPGKVMPLQTHYIYDITKRPQYELTYISQAIYIVLAIMSYIGIDHFLGLLVFHISGQLDILKDRLTHLDKYINSHDMLRRCVARHIRLLRAIAVIEDTYNITFLLLFTYFAILFAFCGFSIITLFDEGNDLSLTRLVYFVSLIFNLFGHMCLYCALGEFLVTQCDEIYYAAYSNEWYSVDPKLTQDLLFLLIRGAKPIYLTAGKMFPVTMTTFCNLFDEGNDLSISRLVFFILTIFNLFGHMCLYCVLGDILMAQCNKIYYAAYSNKWYTMDPQITENLLILMTRNSKPIYLTAGKISPVTMATFCSLVKTSVGYISVLYTMRR
;
A
#
# COMPACT_ATOMS: atom_id res chain seq x y z
N MET A 1 -11.58 6.60 -8.84
CA MET A 1 -10.83 6.81 -10.10
C MET A 1 -9.78 5.73 -10.33
N ILE A 2 -8.84 5.50 -9.40
CA ILE A 2 -7.77 4.48 -9.54
C ILE A 2 -8.35 3.08 -9.85
N PHE A 3 -9.32 2.62 -9.06
CA PHE A 3 -9.98 1.32 -9.27
C PHE A 3 -10.69 1.19 -10.62
N TRP A 4 -11.25 2.30 -11.13
CA TRP A 4 -11.89 2.31 -12.43
C TRP A 4 -10.88 2.07 -13.56
N TRP A 5 -9.68 2.65 -13.45
CA TRP A 5 -8.59 2.42 -14.41
C TRP A 5 -7.96 1.03 -14.30
N LYS A 6 -7.92 0.46 -13.10
CA LYS A 6 -7.37 -0.88 -12.84
C LYS A 6 -8.39 -2.00 -12.98
N LYS A 7 -9.64 -1.72 -13.34
CA LYS A 7 -10.73 -2.72 -13.39
C LYS A 7 -10.38 -3.95 -14.23
N GLU A 8 -9.77 -3.76 -15.40
CA GLU A 8 -9.41 -4.84 -16.32
C GLU A 8 -8.34 -5.77 -15.73
N ALA A 9 -7.48 -5.23 -14.85
CA ALA A 9 -6.49 -6.03 -14.13
C ALA A 9 -7.11 -6.79 -12.94
N ILE A 10 -8.17 -6.25 -12.32
CA ILE A 10 -8.84 -6.87 -11.18
C ILE A 10 -9.78 -8.01 -11.59
N ILE A 11 -10.47 -7.91 -12.75
CA ILE A 11 -11.45 -8.91 -13.23
C ILE A 11 -10.88 -10.35 -13.17
N PRO A 12 -9.68 -10.64 -13.71
CA PRO A 12 -9.10 -11.99 -13.64
C PRO A 12 -8.88 -12.53 -12.22
N ILE A 13 -8.68 -11.64 -11.23
CA ILE A 13 -8.54 -12.04 -9.82
C ILE A 13 -9.90 -12.46 -9.26
N ILE A 14 -10.96 -11.72 -9.59
CA ILE A 14 -12.33 -12.04 -9.17
C ILE A 14 -12.77 -13.38 -9.80
N ASP A 15 -12.47 -13.57 -11.10
CA ASP A 15 -12.76 -14.83 -11.79
C ASP A 15 -11.98 -15.99 -11.16
N MET A 16 -10.70 -15.77 -10.81
CA MET A 16 -9.90 -16.75 -10.07
C MET A 16 -10.57 -17.13 -8.74
N ILE A 17 -11.07 -16.17 -7.98
CA ILE A 17 -11.77 -16.43 -6.71
C ILE A 17 -13.03 -17.26 -6.98
N ALA A 18 -13.85 -16.87 -7.95
CA ALA A 18 -15.09 -17.59 -8.29
C ALA A 18 -14.82 -19.04 -8.71
N GLU A 19 -13.84 -19.25 -9.59
CA GLU A 19 -13.40 -20.59 -9.99
C GLU A 19 -12.88 -21.41 -8.80
N ASP A 20 -12.08 -20.78 -7.94
CA ASP A 20 -11.50 -21.47 -6.80
C ASP A 20 -12.57 -21.89 -5.82
N TRP A 21 -13.64 -21.11 -5.61
CA TRP A 21 -14.80 -21.54 -4.82
C TRP A 21 -15.62 -22.63 -5.52
N GLY A 22 -15.77 -22.58 -6.84
CA GLY A 22 -16.54 -23.55 -7.64
C GLY A 22 -15.91 -24.94 -7.80
N LYS A 23 -14.57 -25.07 -7.69
CA LYS A 23 -13.88 -26.37 -7.81
C LYS A 23 -14.29 -27.35 -6.70
N SER A 24 -14.40 -28.63 -7.04
CA SER A 24 -14.53 -29.71 -6.03
C SER A 24 -13.29 -29.74 -5.13
N LYS A 25 -13.50 -29.90 -3.82
CA LYS A 25 -12.47 -29.81 -2.78
C LYS A 25 -12.68 -30.88 -1.72
N ASN A 26 -11.59 -31.28 -1.10
CA ASN A 26 -11.63 -32.12 0.08
C ASN A 26 -12.22 -31.33 1.27
N VAL A 27 -12.78 -32.03 2.25
CA VAL A 27 -13.39 -31.41 3.44
C VAL A 27 -12.41 -30.50 4.16
N GLN A 28 -11.15 -30.93 4.29
CA GLN A 28 -10.07 -30.13 4.90
C GLN A 28 -9.81 -28.82 4.15
N GLU A 29 -9.64 -28.87 2.83
CA GLU A 29 -9.40 -27.68 2.00
C GLU A 29 -10.56 -26.69 2.05
N ARG A 30 -11.80 -27.20 2.03
CA ARG A 30 -13.01 -26.39 2.19
C ARG A 30 -13.03 -25.71 3.56
N ASN A 31 -12.69 -26.44 4.63
CA ASN A 31 -12.65 -25.89 5.98
C ASN A 31 -11.58 -24.80 6.13
N ILE A 32 -10.40 -24.96 5.50
CA ILE A 32 -9.35 -23.92 5.47
C ILE A 32 -9.89 -22.64 4.84
N MET A 33 -10.53 -22.72 3.67
CA MET A 33 -11.09 -21.55 2.99
C MET A 33 -12.20 -20.88 3.79
N ILE A 34 -13.12 -21.65 4.38
CA ILE A 34 -14.20 -21.11 5.23
C ILE A 34 -13.62 -20.42 6.45
N ARG A 35 -12.64 -21.03 7.13
CA ARG A 35 -11.98 -20.44 8.29
C ARG A 35 -11.33 -19.11 7.95
N ARG A 36 -10.56 -19.03 6.85
CA ARG A 36 -9.94 -17.77 6.41
C ARG A 36 -10.97 -16.71 6.03
N ALA A 37 -12.06 -17.09 5.38
CA ALA A 37 -13.16 -16.18 5.07
C ALA A 37 -13.87 -15.66 6.34
N GLN A 38 -14.04 -16.50 7.37
CA GLN A 38 -14.60 -16.10 8.66
C GLN A 38 -13.67 -15.14 9.41
N THR A 39 -12.36 -15.44 9.47
CA THR A 39 -11.38 -14.52 10.06
C THR A 39 -11.38 -13.17 9.36
N ALA A 40 -11.39 -13.15 8.02
CA ALA A 40 -11.51 -11.93 7.24
C ALA A 40 -12.76 -11.14 7.62
N ARG A 41 -13.94 -11.79 7.67
CA ARG A 41 -15.21 -11.16 8.03
C ARG A 41 -15.18 -10.58 9.45
N ILE A 42 -14.60 -11.27 10.42
CA ILE A 42 -14.50 -10.78 11.80
C ILE A 42 -13.65 -9.50 11.84
N ILE A 43 -12.44 -9.53 11.26
CA ILE A 43 -11.53 -8.36 11.23
C ILE A 43 -12.21 -7.17 10.53
N ILE A 44 -12.83 -7.43 9.37
CA ILE A 44 -13.54 -6.43 8.57
C ILE A 44 -14.72 -5.84 9.36
N THR A 45 -15.51 -6.68 10.04
CA THR A 45 -16.65 -6.23 10.86
C THR A 45 -16.19 -5.37 12.04
N CYS A 46 -15.12 -5.77 12.72
CA CYS A 46 -14.52 -4.96 13.79
C CYS A 46 -14.07 -3.59 13.29
N ALA A 47 -13.37 -3.53 12.15
CA ALA A 47 -12.96 -2.28 11.52
C ALA A 47 -14.17 -1.39 11.16
N TYR A 48 -15.24 -2.00 10.63
CA TYR A 48 -16.48 -1.29 10.30
C TYR A 48 -17.16 -0.71 11.55
N CYS A 49 -17.22 -1.46 12.65
CA CYS A 49 -17.77 -0.97 13.91
C CYS A 49 -16.99 0.26 14.42
N ILE A 50 -15.65 0.21 14.39
CA ILE A 50 -14.79 1.33 14.82
C ILE A 50 -15.04 2.57 13.96
N MET A 51 -15.13 2.42 12.64
CA MET A 51 -15.40 3.53 11.72
C MET A 51 -16.83 4.06 11.85
N GLY A 52 -17.80 3.16 12.06
CA GLY A 52 -19.20 3.51 12.28
C GLY A 52 -19.40 4.34 13.54
N VAL A 53 -18.73 3.98 14.65
CA VAL A 53 -18.74 4.78 15.88
C VAL A 53 -18.17 6.18 15.65
N ALA A 54 -17.05 6.31 14.91
CA ALA A 54 -16.50 7.62 14.56
C ALA A 54 -17.47 8.45 13.70
N CYS A 55 -18.13 7.83 12.71
CA CYS A 55 -19.15 8.47 11.89
C CYS A 55 -20.35 8.95 12.73
N LEU A 56 -20.80 8.13 13.70
CA LEU A 56 -21.88 8.50 14.61
C LEU A 56 -21.49 9.71 15.47
N PHE A 57 -20.26 9.78 15.98
CA PHE A 57 -19.81 10.96 16.72
C PHE A 57 -19.83 12.23 15.87
N VAL A 58 -19.37 12.17 14.61
CA VAL A 58 -19.39 13.34 13.71
C VAL A 58 -20.81 13.82 13.42
N ILE A 59 -21.79 12.92 13.29
CA ILE A 59 -23.17 13.27 12.97
C ILE A 59 -24.01 13.61 14.20
N ILE A 60 -23.78 12.97 15.35
CA ILE A 60 -24.66 13.12 16.53
C ILE A 60 -24.23 14.26 17.44
N LEU A 61 -22.93 14.47 17.65
CA LEU A 61 -22.45 15.52 18.56
C LEU A 61 -22.94 16.93 18.18
N PRO A 62 -22.97 17.32 16.89
CA PRO A 62 -23.51 18.62 16.48
C PRO A 62 -25.01 18.79 16.75
N ILE A 63 -25.81 17.70 16.75
CA ILE A 63 -27.25 17.75 17.06
C ILE A 63 -27.48 18.25 18.48
N PHE A 64 -26.60 17.85 19.40
CA PHE A 64 -26.65 18.28 20.81
C PHE A 64 -25.95 19.63 21.05
N GLY A 65 -25.56 20.34 19.98
CA GLY A 65 -24.85 21.62 20.09
C GLY A 65 -23.41 21.49 20.58
N ILE A 66 -22.88 20.27 20.66
CA ILE A 66 -21.51 20.01 21.10
C ILE A 66 -20.57 20.24 19.91
N SER A 67 -19.71 21.25 20.07
CA SER A 67 -18.72 21.60 19.07
C SER A 67 -17.36 20.97 19.39
N THR A 68 -16.73 20.31 18.42
CA THR A 68 -15.35 19.81 18.52
C THR A 68 -14.30 20.84 18.03
N ARG A 69 -14.76 22.04 17.61
CA ARG A 69 -13.95 23.11 16.99
C ARG A 69 -12.88 23.69 17.93
N LEU A 70 -11.69 24.00 17.40
CA LEU A 70 -10.80 25.05 17.94
C LEU A 70 -11.26 26.38 17.33
N THR A 71 -11.86 27.27 18.11
CA THR A 71 -12.41 28.54 17.61
C THR A 71 -11.46 29.70 17.85
N PRO A 72 -10.85 30.25 16.77
CA PRO A 72 -10.40 31.64 16.80
C PRO A 72 -11.08 32.53 15.75
N ASN A 73 -11.88 31.98 14.82
CA ASN A 73 -12.35 32.73 13.64
C ASN A 73 -13.69 33.45 13.86
N ILE A 74 -13.70 34.75 13.61
CA ILE A 74 -14.77 35.72 13.96
C ILE A 74 -15.94 35.68 12.95
N THR A 75 -15.75 35.08 11.76
CA THR A 75 -16.74 34.99 10.67
C THR A 75 -17.65 33.75 10.71
N ASP A 76 -17.63 32.95 11.78
CA ASP A 76 -18.44 31.72 11.88
C ASP A 76 -19.91 32.04 12.27
N PRO A 77 -20.94 31.60 11.53
CA PRO A 77 -22.36 31.83 11.84
C PRO A 77 -22.87 31.17 13.14
N GLY A 78 -22.00 30.56 13.96
CA GLY A 78 -22.30 30.07 15.30
C GLY A 78 -23.02 28.71 15.36
N LYS A 79 -23.86 28.37 14.37
CA LYS A 79 -24.55 27.07 14.30
C LYS A 79 -23.57 25.93 14.01
N VAL A 80 -23.73 24.82 14.75
CA VAL A 80 -22.86 23.64 14.66
C VAL A 80 -23.33 22.75 13.50
N MET A 81 -22.44 22.44 12.55
CA MET A 81 -22.70 21.47 11.48
C MET A 81 -21.75 20.27 11.59
N PRO A 82 -22.11 19.10 11.04
CA PRO A 82 -21.20 17.94 10.94
C PRO A 82 -19.90 18.29 10.21
N LEU A 83 -19.99 19.06 9.12
CA LEU A 83 -18.84 19.60 8.39
C LEU A 83 -19.02 21.10 8.19
N GLN A 84 -18.15 21.92 8.76
CA GLN A 84 -18.19 23.36 8.55
C GLN A 84 -17.62 23.69 7.16
N THR A 85 -18.46 24.24 6.29
CA THR A 85 -18.05 24.68 4.94
C THR A 85 -18.79 25.96 4.56
N HIS A 86 -18.28 26.66 3.56
CA HIS A 86 -18.93 27.85 3.02
C HIS A 86 -20.08 27.47 2.09
N TYR A 87 -21.21 28.18 2.24
CA TYR A 87 -22.40 28.01 1.42
C TYR A 87 -22.79 29.33 0.77
N ILE A 88 -23.26 29.24 -0.48
CA ILE A 88 -23.70 30.39 -1.30
C ILE A 88 -25.03 30.97 -0.76
N TYR A 89 -25.76 30.21 0.04
CA TYR A 89 -27.02 30.60 0.67
C TYR A 89 -26.90 30.62 2.19
N ASP A 90 -27.81 31.35 2.84
CA ASP A 90 -27.85 31.49 4.28
C ASP A 90 -28.35 30.19 4.96
N ILE A 91 -27.40 29.42 5.50
CA ILE A 91 -27.65 28.17 6.23
C ILE A 91 -28.26 28.38 7.63
N THR A 92 -28.34 29.62 8.13
CA THR A 92 -28.86 29.86 9.49
C THR A 92 -30.40 29.83 9.54
N LYS A 93 -31.05 30.01 8.39
CA LYS A 93 -32.52 30.05 8.25
C LYS A 93 -33.13 28.65 8.23
N ARG A 94 -34.35 28.54 8.76
CA ARG A 94 -35.19 27.35 8.59
C ARG A 94 -36.00 27.50 7.29
N PRO A 95 -36.16 26.44 6.48
CA PRO A 95 -35.71 25.04 6.67
C PRO A 95 -34.32 24.72 6.09
N GLN A 96 -33.58 25.71 5.55
CA GLN A 96 -32.32 25.48 4.84
C GLN A 96 -31.26 24.78 5.71
N TYR A 97 -31.19 25.12 7.00
CA TYR A 97 -30.31 24.47 7.97
C TYR A 97 -30.55 22.94 8.04
N GLU A 98 -31.80 22.54 8.24
CA GLU A 98 -32.19 21.14 8.45
C GLU A 98 -31.96 20.31 7.20
N LEU A 99 -32.32 20.86 6.03
CA LEU A 99 -32.07 20.23 4.73
C LEU A 99 -30.56 20.04 4.47
N THR A 100 -29.76 21.08 4.77
CA THR A 100 -28.30 21.02 4.60
C THR A 100 -27.69 19.99 5.55
N TYR A 101 -28.15 19.94 6.80
CA TYR A 101 -27.71 18.96 7.79
C TYR A 101 -27.96 17.52 7.33
N ILE A 102 -29.20 17.22 6.88
CA ILE A 102 -29.57 15.90 6.38
C ILE A 102 -28.72 15.54 5.16
N SER A 103 -28.51 16.49 4.24
CA SER A 103 -27.67 16.27 3.07
C SER A 103 -26.21 15.95 3.44
N GLN A 104 -25.63 16.65 4.42
CA GLN A 104 -24.28 16.35 4.93
C GLN A 104 -24.21 14.98 5.60
N ALA A 105 -25.19 14.61 6.43
CA ALA A 105 -25.23 13.31 7.07
C ALA A 105 -25.26 12.17 6.03
N ILE A 106 -26.09 12.29 4.99
CA ILE A 106 -26.14 11.33 3.88
C ILE A 106 -24.80 11.29 3.15
N TYR A 107 -24.22 12.46 2.83
CA TYR A 107 -22.94 12.56 2.14
C TYR A 107 -21.80 11.88 2.93
N ILE A 108 -21.69 12.14 4.23
CA ILE A 108 -20.66 11.55 5.10
C ILE A 108 -20.76 10.03 5.08
N VAL A 109 -21.97 9.47 5.24
CA VAL A 109 -22.18 8.03 5.21
C VAL A 109 -21.78 7.45 3.84
N LEU A 110 -22.21 8.06 2.74
CA LEU A 110 -21.86 7.59 1.39
C LEU A 110 -20.34 7.65 1.13
N ALA A 111 -19.69 8.74 1.54
CA ALA A 111 -18.25 8.92 1.39
C ALA A 111 -17.48 7.83 2.16
N ILE A 112 -17.83 7.61 3.43
CA ILE A 112 -17.21 6.58 4.27
C ILE A 112 -17.43 5.20 3.69
N MET A 113 -18.65 4.86 3.25
CA MET A 113 -18.93 3.57 2.62
C MET A 113 -18.09 3.33 1.36
N SER A 114 -17.92 4.35 0.53
CA SER A 114 -17.11 4.26 -0.69
C SER A 114 -15.63 4.02 -0.40
N TYR A 115 -15.10 4.64 0.66
CA TYR A 115 -13.73 4.48 1.10
C TYR A 115 -13.50 3.09 1.70
N ILE A 116 -14.33 2.71 2.67
CA ILE A 116 -14.26 1.42 3.36
C ILE A 116 -14.38 0.24 2.38
N GLY A 117 -15.21 0.36 1.35
CA GLY A 117 -15.40 -0.70 0.34
C GLY A 117 -14.09 -1.09 -0.36
N ILE A 118 -13.19 -0.13 -0.60
CA ILE A 118 -11.88 -0.39 -1.21
C ILE A 118 -10.97 -1.19 -0.26
N ASP A 119 -11.05 -0.90 1.04
CA ASP A 119 -10.24 -1.57 2.06
C ASP A 119 -10.73 -2.99 2.33
N HIS A 120 -12.05 -3.16 2.34
CA HIS A 120 -12.68 -4.47 2.46
C HIS A 120 -12.28 -5.38 1.30
N PHE A 121 -12.27 -4.82 0.09
CA PHE A 121 -11.84 -5.56 -1.08
C PHE A 121 -10.40 -6.06 -0.94
N LEU A 122 -9.47 -5.22 -0.45
CA LEU A 122 -8.08 -5.64 -0.20
C LEU A 122 -8.02 -6.81 0.79
N GLY A 123 -8.71 -6.67 1.92
CA GLY A 123 -8.75 -7.72 2.95
C GLY A 123 -9.26 -9.04 2.40
N LEU A 124 -10.36 -9.02 1.65
CA LEU A 124 -10.92 -10.23 1.01
C LEU A 124 -9.93 -10.89 0.06
N LEU A 125 -9.23 -10.10 -0.78
CA LEU A 125 -8.24 -10.62 -1.71
C LEU A 125 -7.05 -11.27 -0.98
N VAL A 126 -6.49 -10.59 0.03
CA VAL A 126 -5.37 -11.10 0.82
C VAL A 126 -5.76 -12.38 1.53
N PHE A 127 -6.89 -12.40 2.25
CA PHE A 127 -7.34 -13.60 2.97
C PHE A 127 -7.71 -14.77 2.06
N HIS A 128 -8.25 -14.52 0.87
CA HIS A 128 -8.46 -15.59 -0.13
C HIS A 128 -7.14 -16.18 -0.59
N ILE A 129 -6.17 -15.35 -0.95
CA ILE A 129 -4.84 -15.79 -1.37
C ILE A 129 -4.14 -16.56 -0.25
N SER A 130 -4.17 -16.06 0.99
CA SER A 130 -3.64 -16.78 2.15
C SER A 130 -4.32 -18.13 2.37
N GLY A 131 -5.64 -18.23 2.16
CA GLY A 131 -6.33 -19.53 2.18
C GLY A 131 -5.87 -20.49 1.09
N GLN A 132 -5.55 -19.98 -0.11
CA GLN A 132 -4.97 -20.81 -1.17
C GLN A 132 -3.50 -21.20 -0.88
N LEU A 133 -2.74 -20.32 -0.24
CA LEU A 133 -1.38 -20.59 0.22
C LEU A 133 -1.39 -21.66 1.33
N ASP A 134 -2.31 -21.62 2.29
CA ASP A 134 -2.47 -22.68 3.29
C ASP A 134 -2.74 -24.05 2.66
N ILE A 135 -3.63 -24.11 1.66
CA ILE A 135 -3.91 -25.38 0.95
C ILE A 135 -2.65 -25.85 0.22
N LEU A 136 -1.92 -24.94 -0.42
CA LEU A 136 -0.67 -25.26 -1.09
C LEU A 136 0.39 -25.77 -0.10
N LYS A 137 0.51 -25.11 1.06
CA LYS A 137 1.39 -25.50 2.16
C LYS A 137 1.08 -26.92 2.62
N ASP A 138 -0.20 -27.21 2.92
CA ASP A 138 -0.64 -28.53 3.39
C ASP A 138 -0.33 -29.64 2.38
N ARG A 139 -0.51 -29.37 1.08
CA ARG A 139 -0.16 -30.32 0.01
C ARG A 139 1.36 -30.51 -0.12
N LEU A 140 2.15 -29.46 0.07
CA LEU A 140 3.61 -29.54 0.04
C LEU A 140 4.18 -30.27 1.26
N THR A 141 3.58 -30.12 2.45
CA THR A 141 4.03 -30.83 3.66
C THR A 141 3.72 -32.32 3.64
N HIS A 142 2.76 -32.75 2.82
CA HIS A 142 2.31 -34.14 2.72
C HIS A 142 2.63 -34.75 1.35
N LEU A 143 3.63 -34.22 0.65
CA LEU A 143 3.93 -34.59 -0.74
C LEU A 143 4.30 -36.08 -0.88
N ASP A 144 4.95 -36.64 0.14
CA ASP A 144 5.37 -38.04 0.29
C ASP A 144 4.20 -39.03 0.32
N LYS A 145 3.03 -38.60 0.84
CA LYS A 145 1.84 -39.45 0.97
C LYS A 145 1.07 -39.64 -0.33
N TYR A 146 1.39 -38.88 -1.39
CA TYR A 146 0.70 -38.96 -2.66
C TYR A 146 1.30 -40.01 -3.59
N ILE A 147 0.45 -40.91 -4.12
CA ILE A 147 0.83 -41.96 -5.09
C ILE A 147 1.58 -41.40 -6.30
N ASN A 148 1.23 -40.18 -6.73
CA ASN A 148 1.91 -39.47 -7.82
C ASN A 148 2.42 -38.10 -7.35
N SER A 149 3.51 -38.13 -6.57
CA SER A 149 4.16 -36.94 -6.00
C SER A 149 4.62 -35.95 -7.07
N HIS A 150 5.09 -36.41 -8.24
CA HIS A 150 5.49 -35.55 -9.35
C HIS A 150 4.32 -34.73 -9.91
N ASP A 151 3.20 -35.37 -10.22
CA ASP A 151 2.02 -34.66 -10.74
C ASP A 151 1.41 -33.72 -9.68
N MET A 152 1.46 -34.10 -8.41
CA MET A 152 1.04 -33.23 -7.31
C MET A 152 1.94 -32.00 -7.20
N LEU A 153 3.26 -32.17 -7.21
CA LEU A 153 4.21 -31.06 -7.14
C LEU A 153 4.06 -30.12 -8.35
N ARG A 154 3.90 -30.65 -9.56
CA ARG A 154 3.62 -29.86 -10.76
C ARG A 154 2.37 -29.00 -10.59
N ARG A 155 1.29 -29.57 -10.02
CA ARG A 155 0.05 -28.83 -9.70
C ARG A 155 0.28 -27.77 -8.63
N CYS A 156 1.09 -28.06 -7.61
CA CYS A 156 1.50 -27.10 -6.58
C CYS A 156 2.27 -25.91 -7.17
N VAL A 157 3.27 -26.17 -8.02
CA VAL A 157 4.06 -25.13 -8.70
C VAL A 157 3.16 -24.27 -9.60
N ALA A 158 2.29 -24.88 -10.41
CA ALA A 158 1.36 -24.14 -11.27
C ALA A 158 0.41 -23.24 -10.46
N ARG A 159 -0.09 -23.75 -9.33
CA ARG A 159 -0.94 -22.97 -8.41
C ARG A 159 -0.16 -21.85 -7.73
N HIS A 160 1.06 -22.11 -7.27
CA HIS A 160 1.92 -21.09 -6.68
C HIS A 160 2.18 -19.95 -7.66
N ILE A 161 2.55 -20.25 -8.91
CA ILE A 161 2.76 -19.24 -9.96
C ILE A 161 1.49 -18.41 -10.20
N ARG A 162 0.31 -19.05 -10.25
CA ARG A 162 -0.98 -18.34 -10.37
C ARG A 162 -1.20 -17.37 -9.21
N LEU A 163 -0.96 -17.79 -7.98
CA LEU A 163 -1.10 -16.96 -6.77
C LEU A 163 -0.10 -15.80 -6.76
N LEU A 164 1.16 -16.05 -7.14
CA LEU A 164 2.17 -14.99 -7.25
C LEU A 164 1.79 -13.92 -8.29
N ARG A 165 1.20 -14.33 -9.41
CA ARG A 165 0.67 -13.37 -10.40
C ARG A 165 -0.48 -12.57 -9.82
N ALA A 166 -1.39 -13.20 -9.08
CA ALA A 166 -2.48 -12.48 -8.42
C ALA A 166 -1.96 -11.47 -7.40
N ILE A 167 -0.98 -11.84 -6.56
CA ILE A 167 -0.34 -10.92 -5.61
C ILE A 167 0.30 -9.74 -6.34
N ALA A 168 1.01 -9.99 -7.44
CA ALA A 168 1.63 -8.92 -8.23
C ALA A 168 0.61 -7.93 -8.81
N VAL A 169 -0.56 -8.41 -9.23
CA VAL A 169 -1.64 -7.55 -9.72
C VAL A 169 -2.30 -6.77 -8.59
N ILE A 170 -2.49 -7.38 -7.41
CA ILE A 170 -2.98 -6.68 -6.20
C ILE A 170 -2.01 -5.57 -5.82
N GLU A 171 -0.73 -5.89 -5.77
CA GLU A 171 0.32 -4.95 -5.43
C GLU A 171 0.33 -3.78 -6.41
N ASP A 172 0.31 -4.02 -7.73
CA ASP A 172 0.25 -2.95 -8.75
C ASP A 172 -1.05 -2.12 -8.69
N THR A 173 -2.17 -2.73 -8.29
CA THR A 173 -3.46 -2.05 -8.14
C THR A 173 -3.48 -1.12 -6.93
N TYR A 174 -2.95 -1.58 -5.79
CA TYR A 174 -2.95 -0.82 -4.54
C TYR A 174 -1.69 0.04 -4.35
N ASN A 175 -0.65 -0.11 -5.18
CA ASN A 175 0.64 0.56 -5.00
C ASN A 175 0.51 2.08 -4.78
N ILE A 176 -0.18 2.76 -5.71
CA ILE A 176 -0.41 4.20 -5.66
C ILE A 176 -1.43 4.55 -4.57
N THR A 177 -2.43 3.70 -4.36
CA THR A 177 -3.43 3.88 -3.30
C THR A 177 -2.76 3.91 -1.92
N PHE A 178 -1.87 2.97 -1.63
CA PHE A 178 -1.10 2.95 -0.39
C PHE A 178 -0.19 4.17 -0.25
N LEU A 179 0.47 4.61 -1.32
CA LEU A 179 1.27 5.83 -1.27
C LEU A 179 0.43 7.05 -0.86
N LEU A 180 -0.67 7.29 -1.57
CA LEU A 180 -1.58 8.41 -1.27
C LEU A 180 -2.14 8.30 0.15
N LEU A 181 -2.46 7.09 0.59
CA LEU A 181 -3.04 6.85 1.88
C LEU A 181 -2.05 7.06 3.03
N PHE A 182 -0.81 6.58 2.90
CA PHE A 182 0.23 6.81 3.90
C PHE A 182 0.60 8.29 3.97
N THR A 183 0.66 9.00 2.84
CA THR A 183 0.83 10.45 2.82
C THR A 183 -0.34 11.15 3.53
N TYR A 184 -1.57 10.72 3.26
CA TYR A 184 -2.77 11.24 3.92
C TYR A 184 -2.73 11.03 5.44
N PHE A 185 -2.40 9.82 5.92
CA PHE A 185 -2.27 9.56 7.36
C PHE A 185 -1.15 10.37 8.00
N ALA A 186 0.01 10.51 7.35
CA ALA A 186 1.11 11.33 7.87
C ALA A 186 0.70 12.79 8.06
N ILE A 187 0.00 13.37 7.08
CA ILE A 187 -0.53 14.73 7.15
C ILE A 187 -1.56 14.84 8.29
N LEU A 188 -2.48 13.89 8.41
CA LEU A 188 -3.47 13.88 9.48
C LEU A 188 -2.84 13.76 10.87
N PHE A 189 -1.86 12.88 11.05
CA PHE A 189 -1.13 12.75 12.32
C PHE A 189 -0.41 14.05 12.68
N ALA A 190 0.19 14.74 11.71
CA ALA A 190 0.82 16.04 11.95
C ALA A 190 -0.19 17.08 12.43
N PHE A 191 -1.35 17.19 11.77
CA PHE A 191 -2.42 18.09 12.21
C PHE A 191 -3.03 17.71 13.56
N CYS A 192 -3.22 16.41 13.82
CA CYS A 192 -3.67 15.93 15.12
C CYS A 192 -2.65 16.27 16.22
N GLY A 193 -1.35 16.05 15.96
CA GLY A 193 -0.28 16.38 16.90
C GLY A 193 -0.17 17.88 17.18
N PHE A 194 -0.31 18.74 16.17
CA PHE A 194 -0.41 20.19 16.36
C PHE A 194 -1.63 20.56 17.20
N SER A 195 -2.80 19.99 16.88
CA SER A 195 -4.06 20.24 17.58
C SER A 195 -3.99 19.84 19.06
N ILE A 196 -3.29 18.75 19.38
CA ILE A 196 -3.05 18.32 20.77
C ILE A 196 -2.19 19.34 21.52
N ILE A 197 -1.11 19.83 20.92
CA ILE A 197 -0.22 20.80 21.57
C ILE A 197 -0.97 22.10 21.88
N THR A 198 -1.71 22.64 20.90
CA THR A 198 -2.52 23.84 21.10
C THR A 198 -3.60 23.64 22.16
N LEU A 199 -4.13 22.42 22.26
CA LEU A 199 -5.16 22.04 23.22
C LEU A 199 -4.63 21.98 24.67
N PHE A 200 -3.35 21.65 24.86
CA PHE A 200 -2.71 21.67 26.18
C PHE A 200 -2.17 23.06 26.57
N ASP A 201 -1.82 23.90 25.59
CA ASP A 201 -1.28 25.26 25.83
C ASP A 201 -2.37 26.27 26.25
N GLU A 202 -3.63 26.07 25.83
CA GLU A 202 -4.75 26.96 26.14
C GLU A 202 -5.24 26.95 27.60
N GLY A 203 -4.67 26.11 28.49
CA GLY A 203 -4.73 26.27 29.95
C GLY A 203 -6.11 26.25 30.64
N ASN A 204 -7.23 26.04 29.95
CA ASN A 204 -8.57 26.10 30.56
C ASN A 204 -9.60 25.12 29.96
N ASP A 205 -10.43 24.52 30.84
CA ASP A 205 -11.62 23.68 30.60
C ASP A 205 -11.69 22.85 29.31
N LEU A 206 -10.90 21.77 29.25
CA LEU A 206 -11.10 20.73 28.26
C LEU A 206 -12.37 19.94 28.56
N SER A 207 -13.45 20.23 27.81
CA SER A 207 -14.64 19.39 27.87
C SER A 207 -14.27 17.93 27.61
N LEU A 208 -14.69 17.04 28.50
CA LEU A 208 -14.42 15.60 28.43
C LEU A 208 -14.78 15.02 27.05
N THR A 209 -15.88 15.50 26.46
CA THR A 209 -16.34 15.09 25.13
C THR A 209 -15.33 15.39 24.02
N ARG A 210 -14.64 16.53 24.10
CA ARG A 210 -13.62 16.92 23.12
C ARG A 210 -12.37 16.06 23.24
N LEU A 211 -11.93 15.78 24.46
CA LEU A 211 -10.82 14.85 24.71
C LEU A 211 -11.14 13.44 24.19
N VAL A 212 -12.33 12.93 24.51
CA VAL A 212 -12.79 11.60 24.03
C VAL A 212 -12.85 11.55 22.50
N TYR A 213 -13.34 12.60 21.85
CA TYR A 213 -13.36 12.70 20.38
C TYR A 213 -11.95 12.67 19.78
N PHE A 214 -11.01 13.45 20.32
CA PHE A 214 -9.63 13.46 19.82
C PHE A 214 -8.92 12.12 20.03
N VAL A 215 -9.07 11.51 21.21
CA VAL A 215 -8.51 10.17 21.49
C VAL A 215 -9.11 9.13 20.56
N SER A 216 -10.43 9.19 20.33
CA SER A 216 -11.12 8.28 19.40
C SER A 216 -10.63 8.46 17.96
N LEU A 217 -10.40 9.70 17.50
CA LEU A 217 -9.85 10.00 16.18
C LEU A 217 -8.45 9.42 16.00
N ILE A 218 -7.56 9.64 16.98
CA ILE A 218 -6.18 9.10 16.94
C ILE A 218 -6.20 7.59 16.91
N PHE A 219 -7.01 6.95 17.77
CA PHE A 219 -7.13 5.50 17.82
C PHE A 219 -7.69 4.93 16.50
N ASN A 220 -8.65 5.62 15.87
CA ASN A 220 -9.19 5.24 14.57
C ASN A 220 -8.12 5.32 13.47
N LEU A 221 -7.40 6.43 13.37
CA LEU A 221 -6.32 6.63 12.38
C LEU A 221 -5.20 5.60 12.56
N PHE A 222 -4.75 5.41 13.80
CA PHE A 222 -3.71 4.44 14.17
C PHE A 222 -4.15 3.01 13.86
N GLY A 223 -5.36 2.64 14.28
CA GLY A 223 -5.94 1.32 14.02
C GLY A 223 -6.04 1.03 12.53
N HIS A 224 -6.49 2.01 11.74
CA HIS A 224 -6.63 1.83 10.29
C HIS A 224 -5.28 1.63 9.59
N MET A 225 -4.27 2.42 9.95
CA MET A 225 -2.92 2.25 9.42
C MET A 225 -2.31 0.90 9.81
N CYS A 226 -2.45 0.52 11.08
CA CYS A 226 -1.99 -0.75 11.62
C CYS A 226 -2.59 -1.94 10.85
N LEU A 227 -3.89 -1.88 10.51
CA LEU A 227 -4.54 -2.94 9.75
C LEU A 227 -3.93 -3.17 8.37
N TYR A 228 -3.52 -2.13 7.63
CA TYR A 228 -2.83 -2.34 6.34
C TYR A 228 -1.47 -2.99 6.51
N CYS A 229 -0.68 -2.52 7.48
CA CYS A 229 0.64 -3.09 7.76
C CYS A 229 0.54 -4.53 8.25
N ALA A 230 -0.45 -4.84 9.10
CA ALA A 230 -0.74 -6.19 9.55
C ALA A 230 -1.17 -7.10 8.39
N LEU A 231 -2.00 -6.61 7.46
CA LEU A 231 -2.39 -7.37 6.26
C LEU A 231 -1.19 -7.65 5.36
N GLY A 232 -0.28 -6.69 5.18
CA GLY A 232 0.93 -6.87 4.39
C GLY A 232 1.91 -7.84 5.06
N GLU A 233 2.14 -7.71 6.37
CA GLU A 233 2.97 -8.63 7.17
C GLU A 233 2.42 -10.06 7.12
N PHE A 234 1.11 -10.19 7.25
CA PHE A 234 0.42 -11.47 7.18
C PHE A 234 0.61 -12.14 5.81
N LEU A 235 0.53 -11.37 4.71
CA LEU A 235 0.77 -11.90 3.36
C LEU A 235 2.23 -12.34 3.17
N VAL A 236 3.20 -11.57 3.66
CA VAL A 236 4.63 -11.91 3.65
C VAL A 236 4.85 -13.24 4.38
N THR A 237 4.37 -13.33 5.61
CA THR A 237 4.48 -14.53 6.46
C THR A 237 3.92 -15.77 5.76
N GLN A 238 2.76 -15.63 5.12
CA GLN A 238 2.11 -16.73 4.40
C GLN A 238 2.90 -17.18 3.17
N CYS A 239 3.60 -16.27 2.49
CA CYS A 239 4.48 -16.63 1.38
C CYS A 239 5.74 -17.36 1.88
N ASP A 240 6.31 -16.93 3.01
CA ASP A 240 7.49 -17.56 3.61
C ASP A 240 7.19 -18.97 4.14
N GLU A 241 5.97 -19.21 4.65
CA GLU A 241 5.54 -20.55 5.05
C GLU A 241 5.57 -21.58 3.90
N ILE A 242 5.38 -21.15 2.65
CA ILE A 242 5.52 -22.02 1.47
C ILE A 242 6.97 -22.45 1.28
N TYR A 243 7.93 -21.54 1.49
CA TYR A 243 9.35 -21.85 1.44
C TYR A 243 9.72 -22.92 2.48
N TYR A 244 9.28 -22.73 3.73
CA TYR A 244 9.54 -23.71 4.79
C TYR A 244 8.87 -25.06 4.53
N ALA A 245 7.63 -25.07 4.03
CA ALA A 245 6.94 -26.30 3.67
C ALA A 245 7.66 -27.08 2.56
N ALA A 246 8.18 -26.38 1.54
CA ALA A 246 8.99 -27.02 0.50
C ALA A 246 10.33 -27.52 1.05
N TYR A 247 10.98 -26.76 1.93
CA TYR A 247 12.27 -27.13 2.53
C TYR A 247 12.17 -28.36 3.43
N SER A 248 11.08 -28.51 4.17
CA SER A 248 10.82 -29.64 5.07
C SER A 248 10.56 -30.96 4.36
N ASN A 249 10.45 -30.99 3.02
CA ASN A 249 10.41 -32.24 2.28
C ASN A 249 11.77 -32.93 2.35
N GLU A 250 11.80 -34.26 2.31
CA GLU A 250 13.04 -35.04 2.25
C GLU A 250 13.68 -34.98 0.85
N TRP A 251 14.00 -33.78 0.36
CA TRP A 251 14.48 -33.51 -1.00
C TRP A 251 15.75 -34.29 -1.40
N TYR A 252 16.46 -34.83 -0.41
CA TYR A 252 17.66 -35.67 -0.55
C TYR A 252 17.34 -37.16 -0.79
N SER A 253 16.11 -37.60 -0.54
CA SER A 253 15.67 -39.00 -0.71
C SER A 253 14.72 -39.21 -1.90
N VAL A 254 14.28 -38.13 -2.56
CA VAL A 254 13.35 -38.18 -3.72
C VAL A 254 14.06 -38.19 -5.08
N ASP A 255 13.29 -38.56 -6.11
CA ASP A 255 13.73 -38.62 -7.50
C ASP A 255 14.34 -37.27 -7.97
N PRO A 256 15.45 -37.29 -8.74
CA PRO A 256 16.14 -36.06 -9.17
C PRO A 256 15.25 -35.03 -9.87
N LYS A 257 14.21 -35.44 -10.62
CA LYS A 257 13.28 -34.47 -11.23
C LYS A 257 12.43 -33.76 -10.17
N LEU A 258 12.00 -34.47 -9.13
CA LEU A 258 11.23 -33.88 -8.03
C LEU A 258 12.10 -32.90 -7.23
N THR A 259 13.36 -33.26 -6.98
CA THR A 259 14.34 -32.40 -6.32
C THR A 259 14.57 -31.11 -7.11
N GLN A 260 14.65 -31.20 -8.45
CA GLN A 260 14.80 -30.03 -9.32
C GLN A 260 13.59 -29.08 -9.23
N ASP A 261 12.37 -29.61 -9.26
CA ASP A 261 11.15 -28.81 -9.15
C ASP A 261 11.01 -28.15 -7.76
N LEU A 262 11.36 -28.87 -6.69
CA LEU A 262 11.42 -28.32 -5.32
C LEU A 262 12.48 -27.21 -5.21
N LEU A 263 13.64 -27.39 -5.84
CA LEU A 263 14.70 -26.38 -5.86
C LEU A 263 14.23 -25.08 -6.49
N PHE A 264 13.51 -25.13 -7.61
CA PHE A 264 12.92 -23.93 -8.22
C PHE A 264 11.94 -23.22 -7.28
N LEU A 265 11.13 -23.99 -6.55
CA LEU A 265 10.19 -23.45 -5.57
C LEU A 265 10.93 -22.80 -4.38
N LEU A 266 12.02 -23.40 -3.90
CA LEU A 266 12.88 -22.84 -2.86
C LEU A 266 13.57 -21.55 -3.30
N ILE A 267 14.19 -21.55 -4.49
CA ILE A 267 14.84 -20.35 -5.06
C ILE A 267 13.82 -19.22 -5.21
N ARG A 268 12.59 -19.54 -5.63
CA ARG A 268 11.53 -18.54 -5.74
C ARG A 268 11.02 -18.08 -4.37
N GLY A 269 10.86 -19.00 -3.42
CA GLY A 269 10.36 -18.73 -2.08
C GLY A 269 11.34 -17.91 -1.24
N ALA A 270 12.65 -18.03 -1.49
CA ALA A 270 13.67 -17.21 -0.84
C ALA A 270 13.60 -15.71 -1.22
N LYS A 271 12.85 -15.36 -2.27
CA LYS A 271 12.62 -13.96 -2.65
C LYS A 271 11.35 -13.44 -1.97
N PRO A 272 11.46 -12.52 -1.00
CA PRO A 272 10.32 -12.01 -0.27
C PRO A 272 9.36 -11.25 -1.19
N ILE A 273 8.08 -11.27 -0.83
CA ILE A 273 7.00 -10.66 -1.60
C ILE A 273 6.32 -9.63 -0.73
N TYR A 274 6.45 -8.36 -1.09
CA TYR A 274 5.88 -7.25 -0.34
C TYR A 274 4.77 -6.57 -1.11
N LEU A 275 3.73 -6.15 -0.39
CA LEU A 275 2.90 -5.03 -0.84
C LEU A 275 3.71 -3.75 -0.62
N THR A 276 3.78 -2.86 -1.60
CA THR A 276 4.59 -1.63 -1.48
C THR A 276 3.75 -0.38 -1.68
N ALA A 277 4.10 0.68 -0.95
CA ALA A 277 3.56 2.01 -1.17
C ALA A 277 4.48 2.76 -2.14
N GLY A 278 3.97 3.09 -3.32
CA GLY A 278 4.71 3.89 -4.30
C GLY A 278 5.97 3.23 -4.86
N LYS A 279 6.17 1.91 -4.68
CA LYS A 279 7.45 1.21 -4.87
C LYS A 279 8.59 1.71 -3.98
N MET A 280 8.31 2.53 -2.97
CA MET A 280 9.33 3.16 -2.12
C MET A 280 9.62 2.36 -0.86
N PHE A 281 8.57 1.88 -0.20
CA PHE A 281 8.70 1.10 1.05
C PHE A 281 7.65 -0.02 1.12
N PRO A 282 7.97 -1.13 1.81
CA PRO A 282 7.02 -2.21 2.03
C PRO A 282 5.94 -1.78 3.03
N VAL A 283 4.72 -2.27 2.85
CA VAL A 283 3.60 -2.07 3.78
C VAL A 283 3.65 -3.21 4.80
N THR A 284 4.52 -3.09 5.80
CA THR A 284 4.76 -4.11 6.84
C THR A 284 4.68 -3.53 8.25
N MET A 285 4.63 -4.39 9.27
CA MET A 285 4.61 -3.94 10.66
C MET A 285 5.92 -3.25 11.04
N THR A 286 7.05 -3.64 10.45
CA THR A 286 8.33 -2.95 10.64
C THR A 286 8.25 -1.49 10.18
N THR A 287 7.69 -1.23 9.00
CA THR A 287 7.51 0.15 8.50
C THR A 287 6.56 0.95 9.39
N PHE A 288 5.54 0.30 9.96
CA PHE A 288 4.67 0.94 10.94
C PHE A 288 5.42 1.34 12.22
N CYS A 289 6.18 0.44 12.84
CA CYS A 289 6.93 0.73 14.06
C CYS A 289 7.99 1.82 13.85
N ASN A 290 8.73 1.76 12.74
CA ASN A 290 9.76 2.76 12.42
C ASN A 290 9.22 4.19 12.34
N LEU A 291 7.95 4.37 11.94
CA LEU A 291 7.32 5.70 11.90
C LEU A 291 7.11 6.31 13.30
N PHE A 292 7.08 5.50 14.35
CA PHE A 292 6.88 5.96 15.73
C PHE A 292 8.19 5.97 16.53
N ASP A 293 9.13 5.08 16.23
CA ASP A 293 10.43 5.02 16.92
C ASP A 293 11.32 6.24 16.63
N GLU A 294 11.19 6.87 15.46
CA GLU A 294 11.86 8.15 15.15
C GLU A 294 11.24 9.37 15.88
N GLY A 295 10.14 9.18 16.62
CA GLY A 295 9.34 10.25 17.25
C GLY A 295 9.73 10.65 18.67
N ASN A 296 10.82 10.12 19.25
CA ASN A 296 11.11 10.25 20.68
C ASN A 296 11.81 11.54 21.14
N ASP A 297 12.22 12.43 20.23
CA ASP A 297 12.78 13.74 20.58
C ASP A 297 11.85 14.88 20.10
N LEU A 298 11.19 15.58 21.02
CA LEU A 298 10.24 16.67 20.76
C LEU A 298 10.72 17.95 21.46
N SER A 299 11.29 18.95 20.80
CA SER A 299 10.52 20.13 20.34
C SER A 299 11.31 21.07 19.41
N ILE A 300 12.63 20.94 19.31
CA ILE A 300 13.49 21.55 18.25
C ILE A 300 13.74 20.56 17.11
N SER A 301 13.76 19.28 17.48
CA SER A 301 13.77 18.14 16.57
C SER A 301 12.66 18.22 15.53
N ARG A 302 11.46 18.78 15.79
CA ARG A 302 10.40 18.84 14.75
C ARG A 302 10.67 19.82 13.60
N LEU A 303 11.30 20.96 13.86
CA LEU A 303 11.71 21.89 12.79
C LEU A 303 12.93 21.34 12.05
N VAL A 304 13.88 20.78 12.81
CA VAL A 304 15.05 20.10 12.28
C VAL A 304 14.66 18.83 11.53
N PHE A 305 13.62 18.10 11.94
CA PHE A 305 13.01 16.94 11.31
C PHE A 305 12.22 17.37 10.10
N PHE A 306 11.44 18.45 10.12
CA PHE A 306 10.83 18.95 8.89
C PHE A 306 11.89 19.34 7.85
N ILE A 307 12.98 19.99 8.28
CA ILE A 307 14.11 20.35 7.43
C ILE A 307 14.90 19.10 7.00
N LEU A 308 15.17 18.16 7.89
CA LEU A 308 15.91 16.92 7.66
C LEU A 308 15.09 15.93 6.84
N THR A 309 13.79 15.82 7.02
CA THR A 309 12.87 15.01 6.22
C THR A 309 12.74 15.61 4.84
N ILE A 310 12.69 16.94 4.68
CA ILE A 310 12.85 17.57 3.36
C ILE A 310 14.23 17.23 2.79
N PHE A 311 15.33 17.39 3.56
CA PHE A 311 16.69 17.10 3.10
C PHE A 311 16.92 15.61 2.78
N ASN A 312 16.25 14.71 3.50
CA ASN A 312 16.32 13.26 3.39
C ASN A 312 15.42 12.77 2.26
N LEU A 313 14.24 13.36 2.05
CA LEU A 313 13.40 13.13 0.87
C LEU A 313 14.11 13.62 -0.40
N PHE A 314 14.72 14.81 -0.37
CA PHE A 314 15.57 15.31 -1.46
C PHE A 314 16.83 14.47 -1.63
N GLY A 315 17.44 14.00 -0.54
CA GLY A 315 18.61 13.13 -0.52
C GLY A 315 18.32 11.76 -1.12
N HIS A 316 17.20 11.13 -0.76
CA HIS A 316 16.73 9.86 -1.31
C HIS A 316 16.35 10.01 -2.78
N MET A 317 15.64 11.07 -3.16
CA MET A 317 15.33 11.34 -4.57
C MET A 317 16.60 11.58 -5.41
N CYS A 318 17.58 12.30 -4.87
CA CYS A 318 18.91 12.46 -5.46
C CYS A 318 19.63 11.10 -5.59
N LEU A 319 19.61 10.28 -4.54
CA LEU A 319 20.25 8.97 -4.50
C LEU A 319 19.60 7.99 -5.49
N TYR A 320 18.28 8.00 -5.65
CA TYR A 320 17.58 7.23 -6.68
C TYR A 320 17.91 7.72 -8.10
N CYS A 321 18.09 9.02 -8.31
CA CYS A 321 18.54 9.56 -9.60
C CYS A 321 20.00 9.18 -9.90
N VAL A 322 20.89 9.21 -8.89
CA VAL A 322 22.27 8.73 -9.02
C VAL A 322 22.32 7.23 -9.30
N LEU A 323 21.55 6.42 -8.58
CA LEU A 323 21.45 4.98 -8.83
C LEU A 323 20.86 4.69 -10.22
N GLY A 324 19.88 5.48 -10.66
CA GLY A 324 19.33 5.44 -12.01
C GLY A 324 20.39 5.70 -13.07
N ASP A 325 21.21 6.74 -12.89
CA ASP A 325 22.29 7.09 -13.82
C ASP A 325 23.45 6.07 -13.78
N ILE A 326 23.79 5.51 -12.61
CA ILE A 326 24.78 4.43 -12.47
C ILE A 326 24.29 3.17 -13.19
N LEU A 327 23.02 2.78 -12.99
CA LEU A 327 22.44 1.61 -13.67
C LEU A 327 22.46 1.80 -15.19
N MET A 328 22.10 3.00 -15.67
CA MET A 328 22.17 3.35 -17.08
C MET A 328 23.61 3.26 -17.62
N ALA A 329 24.59 3.78 -16.88
CA ALA A 329 26.00 3.70 -17.24
C ALA A 329 26.51 2.25 -17.32
N GLN A 330 26.11 1.39 -16.37
CA GLN A 330 26.48 -0.04 -16.39
C GLN A 330 25.82 -0.79 -17.55
N CYS A 331 24.55 -0.49 -17.86
CA CYS A 331 23.88 -1.06 -19.04
C CYS A 331 24.58 -0.64 -20.34
N ASN A 332 25.02 0.62 -20.42
CA ASN A 332 25.79 1.13 -21.56
C ASN A 332 27.18 0.47 -21.67
N LYS A 333 27.84 0.14 -20.56
CA LYS A 333 29.10 -0.61 -20.60
C LYS A 333 28.96 -1.99 -21.24
N ILE A 334 27.83 -2.67 -21.03
CA ILE A 334 27.55 -3.97 -21.69
C ILE A 334 27.43 -3.78 -23.21
N TYR A 335 26.79 -2.69 -23.65
CA TYR A 335 26.73 -2.32 -25.07
C TYR A 335 28.13 -2.08 -25.65
N TYR A 336 28.94 -1.24 -25.00
CA TYR A 336 30.30 -0.95 -25.45
C TYR A 336 31.21 -2.18 -25.42
N ALA A 337 31.11 -3.04 -24.40
CA ALA A 337 31.88 -4.28 -24.33
C ALA A 337 31.52 -5.27 -25.44
N ALA A 338 30.23 -5.40 -25.74
CA ALA A 338 29.79 -6.19 -26.88
C ALA A 338 30.33 -5.60 -28.19
N TYR A 339 30.19 -4.29 -28.39
CA TYR A 339 30.65 -3.58 -29.60
C TYR A 339 32.16 -3.68 -29.81
N SER A 340 32.94 -3.65 -28.74
CA SER A 340 34.42 -3.68 -28.77
C SER A 340 35.00 -5.06 -29.14
N ASN A 341 34.17 -6.09 -29.22
CA ASN A 341 34.63 -7.41 -29.69
C ASN A 341 35.01 -7.36 -31.16
N LYS A 342 35.92 -8.24 -31.58
CA LYS A 342 36.19 -8.50 -33.00
C LYS A 342 35.08 -9.38 -33.60
N TRP A 343 33.83 -8.95 -33.49
CA TRP A 343 32.65 -9.68 -33.93
C TRP A 343 32.70 -10.01 -35.43
N TYR A 344 33.41 -9.20 -36.23
CA TYR A 344 33.67 -9.44 -37.65
C TYR A 344 34.62 -10.63 -37.94
N THR A 345 35.24 -11.24 -36.92
CA THR A 345 36.04 -12.47 -37.05
C THR A 345 35.42 -13.67 -36.32
N MET A 346 34.22 -13.52 -35.75
CA MET A 346 33.56 -14.57 -34.96
C MET A 346 32.65 -15.44 -35.84
N ASP A 347 32.35 -16.65 -35.35
CA ASP A 347 31.37 -17.55 -35.97
C ASP A 347 30.01 -16.84 -36.17
N PRO A 348 29.31 -17.06 -37.31
CA PRO A 348 28.01 -16.45 -37.60
C PRO A 348 27.00 -16.54 -36.44
N GLN A 349 26.94 -17.67 -35.74
CA GLN A 349 25.99 -17.88 -34.64
C GLN A 349 26.28 -16.97 -33.43
N ILE A 350 27.57 -16.72 -33.14
CA ILE A 350 28.01 -15.86 -32.04
C ILE A 350 27.81 -14.39 -32.42
N THR A 351 28.09 -14.04 -33.68
CA THR A 351 27.90 -12.70 -34.24
C THR A 351 26.43 -12.28 -34.22
N GLU A 352 25.50 -13.17 -34.57
CA GLU A 352 24.06 -12.91 -34.50
C GLU A 352 23.60 -12.64 -33.05
N ASN A 353 24.06 -13.44 -32.09
CA ASN A 353 23.76 -13.24 -30.67
C ASN A 353 24.30 -11.90 -30.13
N LEU A 354 25.50 -11.51 -30.55
CA LEU A 354 26.07 -10.20 -30.20
C LEU A 354 25.28 -9.05 -30.84
N LEU A 355 24.82 -9.20 -32.08
CA LEU A 355 24.04 -8.19 -32.78
C LEU A 355 22.69 -7.95 -32.08
N ILE A 356 22.03 -9.02 -31.62
CA ILE A 356 20.80 -8.94 -30.81
C ILE A 356 21.06 -8.20 -29.50
N LEU A 357 22.18 -8.50 -28.83
CA LEU A 357 22.57 -7.84 -27.57
C LEU A 357 22.84 -6.33 -27.77
N MET A 358 23.53 -5.95 -28.84
CA MET A 358 23.78 -4.55 -29.20
C MET A 358 22.48 -3.83 -29.59
N THR A 359 21.64 -4.46 -30.41
CA THR A 359 20.35 -3.88 -30.86
C THR A 359 19.42 -3.65 -29.68
N ARG A 360 19.37 -4.59 -28.72
CA ARG A 360 18.56 -4.48 -27.50
C ARG A 360 19.09 -3.42 -26.54
N ASN A 361 20.41 -3.23 -26.46
CA ASN A 361 21.03 -2.23 -25.57
C ASN A 361 21.25 -0.86 -26.25
N SER A 362 20.90 -0.70 -27.53
CA SER A 362 20.93 0.59 -28.25
C SER A 362 19.89 1.60 -27.74
N LYS A 363 18.86 1.11 -27.03
CA LYS A 363 17.87 1.93 -26.33
C LYS A 363 18.27 2.00 -24.85
N PRO A 364 18.64 3.19 -24.32
CA PRO A 364 18.98 3.34 -22.91
C PRO A 364 17.79 2.92 -22.04
N ILE A 365 18.08 2.08 -21.05
CA ILE A 365 17.10 1.63 -20.06
C ILE A 365 17.01 2.71 -18.99
N TYR A 366 15.88 3.41 -18.95
CA TYR A 366 15.58 4.37 -17.90
C TYR A 366 14.73 3.70 -16.82
N LEU A 367 15.12 3.89 -15.56
CA LEU A 367 14.15 3.80 -14.46
C LEU A 367 13.18 4.96 -14.64
N THR A 368 11.88 4.69 -14.66
CA THR A 368 10.85 5.73 -14.82
C THR A 368 9.97 5.80 -13.59
N ALA A 369 9.75 7.00 -13.05
CA ALA A 369 8.77 7.24 -12.00
C ALA A 369 7.36 7.12 -12.62
N GLY A 370 6.63 6.07 -12.25
CA GLY A 370 5.24 5.85 -12.67
C GLY A 370 5.03 5.73 -14.19
N LYS A 371 6.07 5.41 -14.98
CA LYS A 371 6.09 5.47 -16.46
C LYS A 371 5.92 6.87 -17.08
N ILE A 372 5.96 7.93 -16.27
CA ILE A 372 5.69 9.30 -16.72
C ILE A 372 6.99 10.06 -17.02
N SER A 373 8.02 9.88 -16.20
CA SER A 373 9.29 10.57 -16.35
C SER A 373 10.48 9.68 -15.98
N PRO A 374 11.61 9.75 -16.71
CA PRO A 374 12.82 9.05 -16.32
C PRO A 374 13.37 9.60 -14.98
N VAL A 375 13.89 8.73 -14.13
CA VAL A 375 14.51 9.02 -12.84
C VAL A 375 15.99 9.28 -13.10
N THR A 376 16.30 10.49 -13.56
CA THR A 376 17.67 10.92 -13.91
C THR A 376 18.01 12.21 -13.17
N MET A 377 19.31 12.50 -13.03
CA MET A 377 19.75 13.75 -12.41
C MET A 377 19.19 14.99 -13.12
N ALA A 378 19.01 14.93 -14.44
CA ALA A 378 18.40 16.00 -15.22
C ALA A 378 16.94 16.28 -14.81
N THR A 379 16.16 15.22 -14.59
CA THR A 379 14.77 15.33 -14.13
C THR A 379 14.70 15.88 -12.73
N PHE A 380 15.58 15.45 -11.82
CA PHE A 380 15.68 15.99 -10.47
C PHE A 380 16.00 17.49 -10.47
N CYS A 381 17.00 17.94 -11.23
CA CYS A 381 17.33 19.36 -11.37
C CYS A 381 16.16 20.18 -11.93
N SER A 382 15.41 19.64 -12.89
CA SER A 382 14.21 20.29 -13.42
C SER A 382 13.12 20.42 -12.36
N LEU A 383 12.93 19.39 -11.53
CA LEU A 383 11.96 19.38 -10.44
C LEU A 383 12.31 20.43 -9.38
N VAL A 384 13.59 20.48 -8.95
CA VAL A 384 14.11 21.51 -8.03
C VAL A 384 13.87 22.92 -8.59
N LYS A 385 14.23 23.15 -9.86
CA LYS A 385 14.07 24.46 -10.52
C LYS A 385 12.61 24.90 -10.59
N THR A 386 11.71 23.96 -10.87
CA THR A 386 10.27 24.22 -10.95
C THR A 386 9.69 24.53 -9.57
N SER A 387 10.08 23.78 -8.54
CA SER A 387 9.67 24.03 -7.14
C SER A 387 10.12 25.41 -6.65
N VAL A 388 11.37 25.79 -6.91
CA VAL A 388 11.89 27.13 -6.57
C VAL A 388 11.13 28.23 -7.35
N GLY A 389 10.76 27.96 -8.61
CA GLY A 389 9.90 28.85 -9.40
C GLY A 389 8.54 29.09 -8.76
N TYR A 390 7.84 28.02 -8.34
CA TYR A 390 6.54 28.14 -7.66
C TYR A 390 6.64 28.86 -6.31
N ILE A 391 7.67 28.57 -5.51
CA ILE A 391 7.92 29.27 -4.25
C ILE A 391 8.14 30.76 -4.51
N SER A 392 8.89 31.12 -5.55
CA SER A 392 9.13 32.52 -5.92
C SER A 392 7.83 33.23 -6.30
N VAL A 393 6.96 32.59 -7.10
CA VAL A 393 5.64 33.12 -7.48
C VAL A 393 4.75 33.34 -6.25
N LEU A 394 4.63 32.34 -5.38
CA LEU A 394 3.84 32.42 -4.14
C LEU A 394 4.36 33.53 -3.21
N TYR A 395 5.69 33.69 -3.14
CA TYR A 395 6.30 34.76 -2.36
C TYR A 395 5.96 36.15 -2.92
N THR A 396 6.00 36.32 -4.24
CA THR A 396 5.59 37.58 -4.88
C THR A 396 4.10 37.88 -4.79
N MET A 397 3.22 36.86 -4.77
CA MET A 397 1.76 37.06 -4.63
C MET A 397 1.30 37.36 -3.20
N ARG A 398 2.16 37.11 -2.20
CA ARG A 398 1.88 37.40 -0.79
C ARG A 398 2.19 38.86 -0.42
N ARG A 399 2.92 39.57 -1.29
CA ARG A 399 3.15 41.01 -1.22
C ARG A 399 2.10 41.72 -2.06
#